data_AF-A0A1F8TS08-F1
#
_entry.id   AF-A0A1F8TS08-F1
#
_cell.length_a   1.000
_cell.length_b   1.000
_cell.length_c   1.000
_cell.angle_alpha   90.00
_cell.angle_beta   90.00
_cell.angle_gamma   90.00
#
_symmetry.space_group_name_H-M   'P 1'
#
loop_
_entity.id
_entity.type
_entity.pdbx_description
1 polymer ?
#
loop_
_entity_poly.entity_id
_entity_poly.type
_entity_poly.pdbx_seq_one_letter_code
_entity_poly.pdbx_strand_id
1 'polypeptide(L)'
;MKILIACEFSGIVRDAFAARGHDAWSCDLLPTERQGQHIQGDVLGILNDKWDMMIAHPPCTYLCSSGLHWNNRTPGRDELTKQALDFVFKLLNAPINKIALENPVGRINTAYRKPSQSIHPWQFGHDASKKTCLWLKKLPILKHTKIIPPRGYKTVKFADEMSLCPNCEEEAFCEEH
;
A
#
# COMPACT_ATOMS: atom_id res chain seq x y z
N MET A 1 9.78 6.34 19.22
CA MET A 1 8.52 6.81 18.62
C MET A 1 7.47 5.75 18.88
N LYS A 2 6.24 6.18 19.18
CA LYS A 2 5.05 5.35 19.28
C LYS A 2 4.40 5.26 17.90
N ILE A 3 4.37 4.07 17.31
CA ILE A 3 3.98 3.84 15.90
C ILE A 3 2.79 2.90 15.84
N LEU A 4 1.76 3.31 15.09
CA LEU A 4 0.60 2.48 14.78
C LEU A 4 0.74 1.86 13.39
N ILE A 5 0.62 0.54 13.30
CA ILE A 5 0.43 -0.18 12.05
C ILE A 5 -1.05 -0.56 11.95
N ALA A 6 -1.81 0.29 11.27
CA ALA A 6 -3.26 0.18 11.13
C ALA A 6 -3.64 -0.84 10.05
N CYS A 7 -4.64 -1.67 10.35
CA CYS A 7 -5.10 -2.78 9.50
C CYS A 7 -4.00 -3.81 9.23
N GLU A 8 -3.21 -4.15 10.26
CA GLU A 8 -2.20 -5.20 10.17
C GLU A 8 -2.47 -6.30 11.19
N PHE A 9 -2.72 -7.51 10.70
CA PHE A 9 -2.72 -8.73 11.50
C PHE A 9 -1.41 -9.53 11.37
N SER A 10 -0.67 -9.42 10.25
CA SER A 10 0.55 -10.21 9.99
C SER A 10 1.70 -9.97 10.97
N GLY A 11 1.77 -8.77 11.57
CA GLY A 11 2.86 -8.32 12.45
C GLY A 11 4.19 -8.00 11.77
N ILE A 12 4.29 -8.11 10.43
CA ILE A 12 5.57 -7.96 9.71
C ILE A 12 6.14 -6.55 9.84
N VAL A 13 5.33 -5.52 9.56
CA VAL A 13 5.77 -4.13 9.59
C VAL A 13 5.96 -3.68 11.03
N ARG A 14 5.06 -4.09 11.95
CA ARG A 14 5.23 -3.87 13.39
C ARG A 14 6.58 -4.37 13.87
N ASP A 15 6.90 -5.64 13.62
CA ASP A 15 8.13 -6.26 14.08
C ASP A 15 9.37 -5.57 13.47
N ALA A 16 9.29 -5.13 12.21
CA ALA A 16 10.36 -4.39 11.55
C ALA A 16 10.65 -3.01 12.19
N PHE A 17 9.64 -2.33 12.72
CA PHE A 17 9.81 -1.10 13.50
C PHE A 17 10.26 -1.39 14.93
N ALA A 18 9.71 -2.41 15.58
CA ALA A 18 10.10 -2.84 16.92
C ALA A 18 11.58 -3.22 16.97
N ALA A 19 12.09 -3.96 15.97
CA ALA A 19 13.50 -4.31 15.84
C ALA A 19 14.44 -3.11 15.69
N ARG A 20 13.91 -1.94 15.32
CA ARG A 20 14.64 -0.65 15.25
C ARG A 20 14.49 0.19 16.53
N GLY A 21 13.92 -0.36 17.60
CA GLY A 21 13.77 0.30 18.90
C GLY A 21 12.58 1.26 18.98
N HIS A 22 11.56 1.07 18.14
CA HIS A 22 10.30 1.83 18.24
C HIS A 22 9.26 1.08 19.08
N ASP A 23 8.38 1.83 19.76
CA ASP A 23 7.19 1.28 20.42
C ASP A 23 6.11 1.11 19.35
N ALA A 24 6.02 -0.08 18.75
CA ALA A 24 5.27 -0.32 17.54
C ALA A 24 4.12 -1.30 17.78
N TRP A 25 2.91 -0.84 17.53
CA TRP A 25 1.69 -1.61 17.73
C TRP A 25 0.98 -1.84 16.42
N SER A 26 0.58 -3.08 16.19
CA SER A 26 -0.35 -3.43 15.11
C SER A 26 -1.80 -3.34 15.60
N CYS A 27 -2.75 -2.99 14.74
CA CYS A 27 -4.17 -3.03 15.06
C CYS A 27 -4.97 -3.57 13.87
N ASP A 28 -5.81 -4.57 14.13
CA ASP A 28 -6.69 -5.18 13.13
C ASP A 28 -7.92 -5.80 13.82
N LEU A 29 -8.98 -6.08 13.06
CA LEU A 29 -10.15 -6.81 13.56
C LEU A 29 -9.80 -8.29 13.81
N LEU A 30 -8.87 -8.81 13.02
CA LEU A 30 -8.39 -10.18 13.11
C LEU A 30 -7.30 -10.32 14.18
N PRO A 31 -7.18 -11.50 14.81
CA PRO A 31 -6.05 -11.77 15.70
C PRO A 31 -4.73 -11.74 14.92
N THR A 32 -3.66 -11.32 15.57
CA THR A 32 -2.33 -11.31 14.94
C THR A 32 -1.79 -12.71 14.67
N GLU A 33 -1.09 -12.88 13.55
CA GLU A 33 -0.37 -14.11 13.21
C GLU A 33 0.94 -14.28 13.99
N ARG A 34 1.38 -13.24 14.71
CA ARG A 34 2.67 -13.21 15.41
C ARG A 34 2.53 -12.63 16.80
N GLN A 35 3.15 -13.29 17.77
CA GLN A 35 3.26 -12.73 19.12
C GLN A 35 3.88 -11.33 19.09
N GLY A 36 3.36 -10.42 19.91
CA GLY A 36 3.83 -9.04 19.99
C GLY A 36 2.72 -8.06 20.35
N GLN A 37 3.06 -6.77 20.27
CA GLN A 37 2.15 -5.66 20.55
C GLN A 37 1.04 -5.59 19.49
N HIS A 38 -0.16 -6.06 19.85
CA HIS A 38 -1.31 -6.08 18.95
C HIS A 38 -2.58 -5.67 19.68
N ILE A 39 -3.33 -4.76 19.06
CA ILE A 39 -4.66 -4.33 19.52
C ILE A 39 -5.68 -4.95 18.57
N GLN A 40 -6.40 -5.97 19.03
CA GLN A 40 -7.48 -6.54 18.25
C GLN A 40 -8.74 -5.69 18.42
N GLY A 41 -9.19 -5.03 17.36
CA GLY A 41 -10.35 -4.14 17.40
C GLY A 41 -10.41 -3.14 16.24
N ASP A 42 -11.41 -2.26 16.28
CA ASP A 42 -11.55 -1.19 15.29
C ASP A 42 -10.49 -0.11 15.52
N VAL A 43 -9.61 0.05 14.53
CA VAL A 43 -8.53 1.03 14.55
C VAL A 43 -9.02 2.48 14.70
N LEU A 44 -10.25 2.79 14.26
CA LEU A 44 -10.83 4.12 14.41
C LEU A 44 -10.95 4.53 15.89
N GLY A 45 -11.13 3.56 16.80
CA GLY A 45 -11.24 3.79 18.23
C GLY A 45 -9.95 4.28 18.89
N ILE A 46 -8.79 4.07 18.25
CA ILE A 46 -7.47 4.34 18.83
C ILE A 46 -6.67 5.41 18.08
N LEU A 47 -7.22 6.01 17.02
CA LEU A 47 -6.49 7.02 16.21
C LEU A 47 -6.05 8.25 17.02
N ASN A 48 -6.70 8.51 18.15
CA ASN A 48 -6.44 9.66 19.02
C ASN A 48 -5.43 9.37 20.16
N ASP A 49 -4.86 8.16 20.23
CA ASP A 49 -4.01 7.71 21.34
C ASP A 49 -2.55 8.21 21.27
N LYS A 50 -2.39 9.43 20.73
CA LYS A 50 -1.14 10.20 20.64
C LYS A 50 -0.01 9.43 19.93
N TRP A 51 -0.32 8.82 18.78
CA TRP A 51 0.67 8.17 17.93
C TRP A 51 1.60 9.21 17.26
N ASP A 52 2.89 8.93 17.22
CA ASP A 52 3.86 9.76 16.49
C ASP A 52 3.76 9.53 14.98
N MET A 53 3.44 8.31 14.58
CA MET A 53 3.37 7.86 13.19
C MET A 53 2.34 6.76 13.00
N MET A 54 1.70 6.74 11.82
CA MET A 54 0.86 5.63 11.37
C MET A 54 1.31 5.11 10.00
N ILE A 55 1.40 3.80 9.86
CA ILE A 55 1.42 3.09 8.59
C ILE A 55 0.08 2.37 8.45
N ALA A 56 -0.68 2.62 7.38
CA ALA A 56 -2.04 2.10 7.25
C ALA A 56 -2.21 1.26 5.99
N HIS A 57 -2.83 0.08 6.15
CA HIS A 57 -3.11 -0.89 5.08
C HIS A 57 -4.63 -1.14 4.95
N PRO A 58 -5.46 -0.12 4.67
CA PRO A 58 -6.90 -0.29 4.63
C PRO A 58 -7.32 -1.37 3.60
N PRO A 59 -8.37 -2.16 3.88
CA PRO A 59 -8.83 -3.21 2.98
C PRO A 59 -9.06 -2.71 1.55
N CYS A 60 -8.44 -3.37 0.56
CA CYS A 60 -8.44 -2.89 -0.82
C CYS A 60 -9.58 -3.43 -1.70
N THR A 61 -10.46 -4.30 -1.18
CA THR A 61 -11.51 -5.02 -1.95
C THR A 61 -12.40 -4.10 -2.78
N TYR A 62 -12.77 -2.94 -2.23
CA TYR A 62 -13.61 -1.94 -2.90
C TYR A 62 -12.82 -0.73 -3.40
N LEU A 63 -11.49 -0.74 -3.25
CA LEU A 63 -10.62 0.37 -3.62
C LEU A 63 -9.78 0.06 -4.86
N CYS A 64 -9.34 -1.19 -5.04
CA CYS A 64 -8.44 -1.61 -6.12
C CYS A 64 -9.08 -1.48 -7.51
N SER A 65 -8.31 -1.02 -8.50
CA SER A 65 -8.78 -0.85 -9.89
C SER A 65 -9.36 -2.14 -10.49
N SER A 66 -8.75 -3.29 -10.21
CA SER A 66 -9.25 -4.60 -10.67
C SER A 66 -10.64 -4.94 -10.13
N GLY A 67 -11.08 -4.32 -9.02
CA GLY A 67 -12.39 -4.53 -8.42
C GLY A 67 -13.45 -3.48 -8.79
N LEU A 68 -13.06 -2.29 -9.29
CA LEU A 68 -13.97 -1.15 -9.45
C LEU A 68 -14.99 -1.33 -10.58
N HIS A 69 -14.66 -2.07 -11.63
CA HIS A 69 -15.58 -2.30 -12.75
C HIS A 69 -16.86 -3.07 -12.33
N TRP A 70 -16.84 -3.74 -11.17
CA TRP A 70 -18.00 -4.40 -10.58
C TRP A 70 -19.01 -3.43 -9.96
N ASN A 71 -18.66 -2.17 -9.71
CA ASN A 71 -19.57 -1.22 -9.06
C ASN A 71 -20.86 -0.99 -9.88
N ASN A 72 -20.72 -0.98 -11.20
CA ASN A 72 -21.86 -0.84 -12.12
C ASN A 72 -22.57 -2.17 -12.41
N ARG A 73 -22.04 -3.29 -11.91
CA ARG A 73 -22.53 -4.65 -12.20
C ARG A 73 -23.11 -5.35 -10.98
N THR A 74 -22.88 -4.83 -9.79
CA THR A 74 -23.33 -5.42 -8.53
C THR A 74 -24.08 -4.36 -7.72
N PRO A 75 -25.41 -4.47 -7.57
CA PRO A 75 -26.20 -3.54 -6.76
C PRO A 75 -25.60 -3.37 -5.35
N GLY A 76 -25.52 -2.13 -4.88
CA GLY A 76 -24.98 -1.78 -3.56
C GLY A 76 -23.45 -1.76 -3.45
N ARG A 77 -22.70 -2.26 -4.44
CA ARG A 77 -21.22 -2.27 -4.37
C ARG A 77 -20.58 -0.88 -4.44
N ASP A 78 -21.20 0.06 -5.16
CA ASP A 78 -20.76 1.45 -5.18
C ASP A 78 -20.82 2.08 -3.77
N GLU A 79 -21.83 1.73 -2.97
CA GLU A 79 -21.95 2.22 -1.60
C GLU A 79 -20.84 1.68 -0.69
N LEU A 80 -20.47 0.40 -0.84
CA LEU A 80 -19.32 -0.19 -0.15
C LEU A 80 -18.00 0.48 -0.56
N THR A 81 -17.89 0.95 -1.80
CA THR A 81 -16.73 1.73 -2.27
C THR A 81 -16.67 3.09 -1.60
N LYS A 82 -17.80 3.78 -1.42
CA LYS A 82 -17.87 5.05 -0.68
C LYS A 82 -17.50 4.86 0.78
N GLN A 83 -18.02 3.81 1.44
CA GLN A 83 -17.66 3.48 2.82
C GLN A 83 -16.16 3.18 2.97
N ALA A 84 -15.57 2.46 2.03
CA ALA A 84 -14.13 2.20 2.02
C ALA A 84 -13.31 3.49 1.85
N LEU A 85 -13.77 4.43 1.01
CA LEU A 85 -13.15 5.75 0.86
C LEU A 85 -13.29 6.59 2.13
N ASP A 86 -14.44 6.59 2.78
CA ASP A 86 -14.66 7.30 4.05
C ASP A 86 -13.72 6.78 5.14
N PHE A 87 -13.51 5.46 5.19
CA PHE A 87 -12.53 4.85 6.08
C PHE A 87 -11.09 5.32 5.76
N VAL A 88 -10.71 5.34 4.48
CA VAL A 88 -9.42 5.90 4.03
C VAL A 88 -9.27 7.37 4.46
N PHE A 89 -10.31 8.18 4.32
CA PHE A 89 -10.27 9.59 4.72
C PHE A 89 -10.15 9.76 6.23
N LYS A 90 -10.80 8.93 7.04
CA LYS A 90 -10.62 8.93 8.50
C LYS A 90 -9.16 8.64 8.88
N LEU A 91 -8.52 7.67 8.22
CA LEU A 91 -7.11 7.36 8.43
C LEU A 91 -6.20 8.53 8.03
N LEU A 92 -6.38 9.09 6.83
CA LEU A 92 -5.56 10.20 6.33
C LEU A 92 -5.70 11.49 7.15
N ASN A 93 -6.89 11.72 7.71
CA ASN A 93 -7.19 12.89 8.54
C ASN A 93 -6.98 12.66 10.04
N ALA A 94 -6.52 11.48 10.45
CA ALA A 94 -6.19 11.21 11.85
C ALA A 94 -5.23 12.30 12.41
N PRO A 95 -5.33 12.64 13.71
CA PRO A 95 -4.47 13.65 14.35
C PRO A 95 -3.05 13.11 14.62
N ILE A 96 -2.48 12.46 13.62
CA ILE A 96 -1.16 11.85 13.60
C ILE A 96 -0.32 12.65 12.61
N ASN A 97 0.88 13.05 13.04
CA ASN A 97 1.70 14.00 12.30
C ASN A 97 2.36 13.36 11.07
N LYS A 98 2.73 12.08 11.17
CA LYS A 98 3.39 11.31 10.10
C LYS A 98 2.50 10.14 9.69
N ILE A 99 2.11 10.07 8.43
CA ILE A 99 1.22 9.01 7.92
C ILE A 99 1.76 8.47 6.61
N ALA A 100 1.83 7.15 6.46
CA ALA A 100 1.91 6.48 5.17
C ALA A 100 0.70 5.57 5.02
N LEU A 101 -0.16 5.87 4.05
CA LEU A 101 -1.23 4.95 3.65
C LEU A 101 -0.77 4.18 2.42
N GLU A 102 -0.90 2.86 2.46
CA GLU A 102 -0.51 1.94 1.41
C GLU A 102 -1.74 1.27 0.80
N ASN A 103 -1.82 1.27 -0.53
CA ASN A 103 -2.84 0.52 -1.26
C ASN A 103 -2.39 0.25 -2.71
N PRO A 104 -2.94 -0.77 -3.38
CA PRO A 104 -2.85 -0.87 -4.84
C PRO A 104 -3.39 0.37 -5.57
N VAL A 105 -3.06 0.45 -6.87
CA VAL A 105 -3.66 1.42 -7.79
C VAL A 105 -5.19 1.26 -7.79
N GLY A 106 -5.93 2.37 -7.66
CA GLY A 106 -7.39 2.28 -7.56
C GLY A 106 -8.10 3.59 -7.26
N ARG A 107 -9.25 3.48 -6.59
CA ARG A 107 -10.23 4.55 -6.38
C ARG A 107 -9.64 5.75 -5.65
N ILE A 108 -8.74 5.52 -4.69
CA ILE A 108 -8.06 6.58 -3.92
C ILE A 108 -7.34 7.56 -4.87
N ASN A 109 -6.73 7.08 -5.96
CA ASN A 109 -6.04 7.93 -6.95
C ASN A 109 -6.99 8.97 -7.57
N THR A 110 -8.25 8.57 -7.79
CA THR A 110 -9.26 9.42 -8.43
C THR A 110 -10.10 10.23 -7.44
N ALA A 111 -10.29 9.72 -6.22
CA ALA A 111 -11.21 10.31 -5.24
C ALA A 111 -10.50 11.23 -4.22
N TYR A 112 -9.19 11.09 -4.04
CA TYR A 112 -8.41 11.90 -3.10
C TYR A 112 -7.37 12.77 -3.81
N ARG A 113 -6.26 12.13 -4.19
CA ARG A 113 -5.16 12.73 -4.98
C ARG A 113 -4.28 11.62 -5.52
N LYS A 114 -3.42 11.97 -6.48
CA LYS A 114 -2.34 11.09 -6.92
C LYS A 114 -1.46 10.67 -5.73
N PRO A 115 -0.96 9.42 -5.72
CA PRO A 115 -0.09 8.95 -4.65
C PRO A 115 1.19 9.78 -4.61
N SER A 116 1.77 9.94 -3.41
CA SER A 116 3.05 10.62 -3.24
C SER A 116 4.20 9.83 -3.89
N GLN A 117 4.09 8.50 -3.92
CA GLN A 117 5.04 7.60 -4.55
C GLN A 117 4.33 6.31 -4.98
N SER A 118 4.80 5.66 -6.03
CA SER A 118 4.49 4.25 -6.30
C SER A 118 5.78 3.45 -6.27
N ILE A 119 5.71 2.26 -5.71
CA ILE A 119 6.85 1.35 -5.54
C ILE A 119 6.51 -0.06 -6.01
N HIS A 120 7.55 -0.86 -6.24
CA HIS A 120 7.46 -2.28 -6.52
C HIS A 120 8.44 -3.08 -5.66
N PRO A 121 8.12 -4.34 -5.29
CA PRO A 121 9.03 -5.20 -4.55
C PRO A 121 10.41 -5.40 -5.20
N TRP A 122 10.47 -5.43 -6.53
CA TRP A 122 11.73 -5.59 -7.29
C TRP A 122 12.70 -4.42 -7.12
N GLN A 123 12.23 -3.28 -6.64
CA GLN A 123 13.09 -2.15 -6.27
C GLN A 123 13.79 -2.34 -4.91
N PHE A 124 13.37 -3.36 -4.14
CA PHE A 124 13.84 -3.66 -2.79
C PHE A 124 14.33 -5.11 -2.63
N GLY A 125 14.68 -5.76 -3.73
CA GLY A 125 15.32 -7.09 -3.72
C GLY A 125 14.36 -8.27 -3.79
N HIS A 126 13.10 -8.07 -4.18
CA HIS A 126 12.10 -9.14 -4.33
C HIS A 126 11.60 -9.25 -5.77
N ASP A 127 11.56 -10.44 -6.37
CA ASP A 127 11.25 -10.64 -7.80
C ASP A 127 9.79 -10.37 -8.18
N ALA A 128 8.95 -9.91 -7.26
CA ALA A 128 7.54 -9.67 -7.50
C ALA A 128 7.28 -8.32 -8.23
N SER A 129 6.44 -8.36 -9.27
CA SER A 129 5.94 -7.17 -9.96
C SER A 129 4.53 -6.80 -9.46
N LYS A 130 4.46 -6.24 -8.25
CA LYS A 130 3.21 -5.74 -7.68
C LYS A 130 3.35 -4.24 -7.38
N LYS A 131 2.71 -3.40 -8.21
CA LYS A 131 2.72 -1.95 -7.99
C LYS A 131 1.90 -1.59 -6.76
N THR A 132 2.54 -0.90 -5.83
CA THR A 132 1.92 -0.40 -4.60
C THR A 132 2.02 1.13 -4.58
N CYS A 133 0.94 1.81 -4.21
CA CYS A 133 0.87 3.25 -4.08
C CYS A 133 0.98 3.67 -2.61
N LEU A 134 1.69 4.78 -2.37
CA LEU A 134 1.89 5.37 -1.05
C LEU A 134 1.37 6.81 -1.02
N TRP A 135 0.50 7.12 -0.06
CA TRP A 135 0.09 8.48 0.26
C TRP A 135 0.78 8.90 1.56
N LEU A 136 1.75 9.79 1.42
CA LEU A 136 2.62 10.22 2.51
C LEU A 136 2.21 11.58 3.06
N LYS A 137 2.25 11.71 4.39
CA LYS A 137 2.12 12.96 5.16
C LYS A 137 3.35 13.12 6.03
N LYS A 138 4.13 14.18 5.79
CA LYS A 138 5.38 14.51 6.52
C LYS A 138 6.36 13.34 6.68
N LEU A 139 6.41 12.48 5.67
CA LEU A 139 7.38 11.40 5.54
C LEU A 139 8.16 11.59 4.24
N PRO A 140 9.46 11.29 4.23
CA PRO A 140 10.24 11.28 3.00
C PRO A 140 9.77 10.15 2.09
N ILE A 141 9.99 10.31 0.78
CA ILE A 141 9.84 9.22 -0.18
C ILE A 141 10.85 8.11 0.10
N LEU A 142 10.47 6.87 -0.16
CA LEU A 142 11.38 5.73 -0.06
C LEU A 142 12.42 5.78 -1.19
N LYS A 143 13.66 5.45 -0.84
CA LYS A 143 14.73 5.22 -1.82
C LYS A 143 14.85 3.73 -2.07
N HIS A 144 14.91 3.34 -3.34
CA HIS A 144 15.18 1.96 -3.74
C HIS A 144 16.48 1.48 -3.11
N THR A 145 16.51 0.24 -2.64
CA THR A 145 17.67 -0.31 -1.91
C THR A 145 18.45 -1.34 -2.73
N LYS A 146 17.74 -2.22 -3.45
CA LYS A 146 18.32 -3.26 -4.28
C LYS A 146 17.38 -3.55 -5.44
N ILE A 147 17.75 -3.08 -6.63
CA ILE A 147 16.96 -3.34 -7.84
C ILE A 147 17.34 -4.72 -8.37
N ILE A 148 16.34 -5.58 -8.54
CA ILE A 148 16.49 -6.88 -9.22
C ILE A 148 15.45 -7.01 -10.33
N PRO A 149 15.66 -7.88 -11.34
CA PRO A 149 14.63 -8.16 -12.33
C PRO A 149 13.38 -8.77 -11.67
N PRO A 150 12.17 -8.38 -12.11
CA PRO A 150 10.96 -9.13 -11.76
C PRO A 150 11.01 -10.56 -12.34
N ARG A 151 10.21 -11.47 -11.78
CA ARG A 151 10.10 -12.85 -12.24
C ARG A 151 9.71 -12.89 -13.72
N GLY A 152 10.48 -13.64 -14.51
CA GLY A 152 10.29 -13.75 -15.96
C GLY A 152 10.96 -12.64 -16.77
N TYR A 153 11.61 -11.67 -16.12
CA TYR A 153 12.34 -10.60 -16.77
C TYR A 153 13.84 -10.75 -16.53
N LYS A 154 14.64 -10.19 -17.44
CA LYS A 154 16.09 -10.06 -17.31
C LYS A 154 16.48 -8.60 -17.47
N THR A 155 17.48 -8.16 -16.73
CA THR A 155 18.11 -6.86 -16.98
C THR A 155 18.83 -6.91 -18.32
N VAL A 156 18.62 -5.85 -19.10
CA VAL A 156 19.35 -5.58 -20.33
C VAL A 156 20.31 -4.42 -20.09
N LYS A 157 21.42 -4.37 -20.83
CA LYS A 157 22.43 -3.33 -20.69
C LYS A 157 22.08 -2.10 -21.53
N PHE A 158 21.41 -2.32 -22.65
CA PHE A 158 21.01 -1.31 -23.62
C PHE A 158 19.51 -1.41 -23.93
N ALA A 159 18.91 -0.31 -24.41
CA ALA A 159 17.47 -0.27 -24.70
C ALA A 159 17.09 -1.14 -25.91
N ASP A 160 17.99 -1.30 -26.87
CA ASP A 160 17.84 -2.16 -28.05
C ASP A 160 17.85 -3.66 -27.72
N GLU A 161 18.34 -4.04 -26.54
CA GLU A 161 18.31 -5.41 -26.04
C GLU A 161 16.97 -5.77 -25.34
N MET A 162 16.08 -4.79 -25.14
CA MET A 162 14.75 -5.04 -24.57
C MET A 162 13.91 -5.88 -25.53
N SER A 163 13.24 -6.90 -24.99
CA SER A 163 12.25 -7.66 -25.76
C SER A 163 11.13 -6.74 -26.24
N LEU A 164 10.74 -6.88 -27.51
CA LEU A 164 9.58 -6.19 -28.05
C LEU A 164 8.32 -6.64 -27.30
N CYS A 165 7.38 -5.71 -27.14
CA CYS A 165 6.04 -5.96 -26.64
C CYS A 165 5.42 -7.16 -27.37
N PRO A 166 5.02 -8.24 -26.67
CA PRO A 166 4.54 -9.46 -27.31
C PRO A 166 3.19 -9.29 -28.02
N ASN A 167 2.49 -8.17 -27.79
CA ASN A 167 1.21 -7.88 -28.41
C ASN A 167 1.32 -6.94 -29.62
N CYS A 168 2.37 -6.13 -29.65
CA CYS A 168 2.52 -5.07 -30.63
C CYS A 168 3.76 -5.23 -31.51
N GLU A 169 4.75 -6.04 -31.11
CA GLU A 169 5.96 -6.42 -31.88
C GLU A 169 6.78 -5.25 -32.46
N GLU A 170 6.43 -4.00 -32.15
CA GLU A 170 7.05 -2.80 -32.74
C GLU A 170 7.94 -2.05 -31.74
N GLU A 171 7.55 -2.03 -30.45
CA GLU A 171 8.28 -1.28 -29.42
C GLU A 171 8.60 -2.12 -28.19
N ALA A 172 9.77 -1.89 -27.60
CA ALA A 172 10.21 -2.50 -26.35
C ALA A 172 9.40 -2.06 -25.11
N PHE A 173 8.70 -0.94 -25.22
CA PHE A 173 7.84 -0.38 -24.18
C PHE A 173 6.56 0.14 -24.83
N CYS A 174 5.42 -0.45 -24.50
CA CYS A 174 4.10 0.01 -24.94
C CYS A 174 3.39 0.62 -23.74
N GLU A 175 2.91 1.86 -23.83
CA GLU A 175 2.15 2.44 -22.71
C GLU A 175 0.82 1.72 -22.44
N GLU A 176 0.32 0.97 -23.43
CA GLU A 176 -0.95 0.22 -23.36
C GLU A 176 -0.81 -1.23 -22.86
N HIS A 177 0.39 -1.85 -22.93
CA HIS A 177 0.61 -3.28 -22.63
C HIS A 177 1.90 -3.52 -21.82
#